data_AF-A0A538HPN5-F1
#
_entry.id   AF-A0A538HPN5-F1
#
_cell.length_a   1.000
_cell.length_b   1.000
_cell.length_c   1.000
_cell.angle_alpha   90.00
_cell.angle_beta   90.00
_cell.angle_gamma   90.00
#
_symmetry.space_group_name_H-M   'P 1'
#
loop_
_entity.id
_entity.type
_entity.pdbx_description
1 polymer ?
#
loop_
_entity_poly.entity_id
_entity_poly.type
_entity_poly.pdbx_seq_one_letter_code
_entity_poly.pdbx_strand_id
1 'polypeptide(L)'
;MSRIELVVRGGASVLLVCVAIVLALAAHDVLAWRGQTERANVAVARFSSDPNVWQPRTWLPVAVSRWMLGTGDDVRFGRALQRLQVLRGRTPSGSFDPPRVELAKLELSFDAIARSSPRVTVRSRAQELHALVLFQQLLLQGSSDAAVDALVQTIGGLQHAVRTDPGNADAAYDLEALLNLYRPIAVEEASQLPYHRGEHGDTGAAGGSPGSGAVGAGGF
;
A
#
# COMPACT_ATOMS: atom_id res chain seq x y z
N MET A 1 -50.85 42.75 -4.29
CA MET A 1 -50.11 41.49 -4.46
C MET A 1 -50.86 40.64 -5.48
N SER A 2 -50.22 40.34 -6.60
CA SER A 2 -50.88 39.61 -7.70
C SER A 2 -50.90 38.11 -7.38
N ARG A 3 -51.88 37.36 -7.91
CA ARG A 3 -51.97 35.89 -7.73
C ARG A 3 -50.69 35.15 -8.15
N ILE A 4 -49.91 35.74 -9.06
CA ILE A 4 -48.64 35.20 -9.56
C ILE A 4 -47.56 35.23 -8.48
N GLU A 5 -47.47 36.30 -7.67
CA GLU A 5 -46.49 36.40 -6.58
C GLU A 5 -46.74 35.36 -5.48
N LEU A 6 -48.00 35.05 -5.19
CA LEU A 6 -48.40 34.03 -4.21
C LEU A 6 -48.06 32.62 -4.69
N VAL A 7 -48.29 32.31 -5.98
CA VAL A 7 -47.94 31.01 -6.57
C VAL A 7 -46.43 30.82 -6.64
N VAL A 8 -45.68 31.86 -7.06
CA VAL A 8 -44.22 31.81 -7.11
C VAL A 8 -43.61 31.67 -5.71
N ARG A 9 -44.11 32.42 -4.72
CA ARG A 9 -43.68 32.27 -3.31
C ARG A 9 -44.05 30.92 -2.72
N GLY A 10 -45.23 30.39 -3.03
CA GLY A 10 -45.67 29.07 -2.61
C GLY A 10 -44.80 27.96 -3.20
N GLY A 11 -44.55 28.01 -4.50
CA GLY A 11 -43.66 27.07 -5.20
C GLY A 11 -42.22 27.13 -4.69
N ALA A 12 -41.69 28.34 -4.48
CA ALA A 12 -40.35 28.53 -3.89
C ALA A 12 -40.26 27.97 -2.47
N SER A 13 -41.30 28.18 -1.64
CA SER A 13 -41.36 27.63 -0.28
C SER A 13 -41.36 26.10 -0.27
N VAL A 14 -42.16 25.48 -1.14
CA VAL A 14 -42.21 24.01 -1.27
C VAL A 14 -40.87 23.46 -1.74
N LEU A 15 -40.24 24.09 -2.73
CA LEU A 15 -38.91 23.70 -3.20
C LEU A 15 -37.87 23.76 -2.06
N LEU A 16 -37.86 24.85 -1.30
CA LEU A 16 -36.94 25.03 -0.17
C LEU A 16 -37.15 23.98 0.92
N VAL A 17 -38.40 23.62 1.23
CA VAL A 17 -38.73 22.56 2.19
C VAL A 17 -38.22 21.20 1.67
N CYS A 18 -38.44 20.88 0.39
CA CYS A 18 -37.92 19.65 -0.21
C CYS A 18 -36.39 19.58 -0.15
N VAL A 19 -35.71 20.68 -0.48
CA VAL A 19 -34.24 20.78 -0.40
C VAL A 19 -33.77 20.61 1.05
N ALA A 20 -34.43 21.24 2.02
CA ALA A 20 -34.10 21.12 3.44
C ALA A 20 -34.23 19.66 3.93
N ILE A 21 -35.28 18.95 3.51
CA ILE A 21 -35.46 17.53 3.84
C ILE A 21 -34.32 16.71 3.25
N VAL A 22 -33.98 16.88 1.97
CA VAL A 22 -32.89 16.15 1.32
C VAL A 22 -31.55 16.40 2.04
N LEU A 23 -31.26 17.65 2.40
CA LEU A 23 -30.06 18.00 3.16
C LEU A 23 -30.05 17.37 4.56
N ALA A 24 -31.19 17.31 5.24
CA ALA A 24 -31.31 16.65 6.54
C ALA A 24 -31.06 15.15 6.45
N LEU A 25 -31.61 14.47 5.43
CA LEU A 25 -31.35 13.05 5.16
C LEU A 25 -29.85 12.81 4.88
N ALA A 26 -29.25 13.64 4.02
CA ALA A 26 -27.84 13.54 3.69
C ALA A 26 -26.94 13.77 4.92
N ALA A 27 -27.24 14.77 5.74
CA ALA A 27 -26.51 15.05 6.96
C ALA A 27 -26.60 13.88 7.97
N HIS A 28 -27.78 13.29 8.14
CA HIS A 28 -27.96 12.12 8.98
C HIS A 28 -27.11 10.94 8.51
N ASP A 29 -27.16 10.63 7.21
CA ASP A 29 -26.38 9.54 6.62
C ASP A 29 -24.87 9.78 6.74
N VAL A 30 -24.37 11.01 6.53
CA VAL A 30 -22.96 11.39 6.75
C VAL A 30 -22.54 11.10 8.18
N LEU A 31 -23.34 11.51 9.16
CA LEU A 31 -23.05 11.27 10.58
C LEU A 31 -23.07 9.78 10.92
N ALA A 32 -24.02 9.03 10.34
CA ALA A 32 -24.09 7.57 10.50
C ALA A 32 -22.84 6.89 9.94
N TRP A 33 -22.37 7.29 8.75
CA TRP A 33 -21.13 6.80 8.15
C TRP A 33 -19.90 7.14 8.99
N ARG A 34 -19.79 8.38 9.47
CA ARG A 34 -18.66 8.80 10.31
C ARG A 34 -18.57 7.96 11.59
N GLY A 35 -19.67 7.86 12.33
CA GLY A 35 -19.70 7.06 13.56
C GLY A 35 -19.47 5.57 13.32
N GLN A 36 -19.91 5.03 12.18
CA GLN A 36 -19.69 3.63 11.85
C GLN A 36 -18.23 3.35 11.47
N THR A 37 -17.56 4.24 10.73
CA THR A 37 -16.14 4.10 10.39
C THR A 37 -15.26 4.11 11.64
N GLU A 38 -15.54 4.97 12.61
CA GLU A 38 -14.83 5.00 13.90
C GLU A 38 -14.96 3.66 14.64
N ARG A 39 -16.19 3.10 14.71
CA ARG A 39 -16.43 1.78 15.30
C ARG A 39 -15.72 0.65 14.55
N ALA A 40 -15.73 0.72 13.21
CA ALA A 40 -15.05 -0.25 12.37
C ALA A 40 -13.54 -0.25 12.61
N ASN A 41 -12.91 0.94 12.73
CA ASN A 41 -11.49 1.05 13.03
C ASN A 41 -11.13 0.41 14.38
N VAL A 42 -11.95 0.63 15.41
CA VAL A 42 -11.77 -0.03 16.71
C VAL A 42 -11.95 -1.55 16.60
N ALA A 43 -12.92 -2.01 15.83
CA ALA A 43 -13.15 -3.44 15.62
C ALA A 43 -11.98 -4.11 14.88
N VAL A 44 -11.42 -3.44 13.86
CA VAL A 44 -10.23 -3.89 13.12
C VAL A 44 -9.02 -3.96 14.05
N ALA A 45 -8.79 -2.94 14.87
CA ALA A 45 -7.69 -2.91 15.84
C ALA A 45 -7.80 -4.03 16.90
N ARG A 46 -9.02 -4.53 17.15
CA ARG A 46 -9.30 -5.67 18.05
C ARG A 46 -9.39 -7.01 17.33
N PHE A 47 -8.94 -7.10 16.09
CA PHE A 47 -8.98 -8.33 15.29
C PHE A 47 -10.39 -8.94 15.14
N SER A 48 -11.43 -8.11 15.18
CA SER A 48 -12.82 -8.57 15.03
C SER A 48 -13.05 -9.14 13.63
N SER A 49 -13.72 -10.29 13.57
CA SER A 49 -14.11 -10.93 12.32
C SER A 49 -15.51 -10.55 11.84
N ASP A 50 -16.25 -9.72 12.59
CA ASP A 50 -17.62 -9.31 12.22
C ASP A 50 -17.60 -8.37 11.00
N PRO A 51 -18.13 -8.78 9.83
CA PRO A 51 -18.15 -7.93 8.64
C PRO A 51 -19.22 -6.82 8.71
N ASN A 52 -20.17 -6.92 9.65
CA ASN A 52 -21.26 -5.94 9.78
C ASN A 52 -20.78 -4.63 10.40
N VAL A 53 -19.55 -4.58 10.94
CA VAL A 53 -18.91 -3.34 11.40
C VAL A 53 -18.78 -2.30 10.29
N TRP A 54 -18.82 -2.71 9.01
CA TRP A 54 -18.80 -1.81 7.85
C TRP A 54 -20.18 -1.52 7.24
N GLN A 55 -21.26 -1.74 7.99
CA GLN A 55 -22.64 -1.49 7.53
C GLN A 55 -23.35 -0.49 8.45
N PRO A 56 -23.40 0.80 8.08
CA PRO A 56 -24.14 1.78 8.87
C PRO A 56 -25.65 1.57 8.73
N ARG A 57 -26.40 1.99 9.74
CA ARG A 57 -27.85 2.17 9.67
C ARG A 57 -28.12 3.55 9.07
N THR A 58 -28.47 3.59 7.80
CA THR A 58 -28.82 4.82 7.05
C THR A 58 -30.32 4.89 6.83
N TRP A 59 -30.85 6.09 6.60
CA TRP A 59 -32.27 6.25 6.24
C TRP A 59 -32.51 5.96 4.76
N LEU A 60 -31.53 6.24 3.91
CA LEU A 60 -31.51 5.76 2.53
C LEU A 60 -31.01 4.31 2.48
N PRO A 61 -31.34 3.55 1.42
CA PRO A 61 -30.69 2.27 1.16
C PRO A 61 -29.16 2.43 1.17
N VAL A 62 -28.46 1.57 1.92
CA VAL A 62 -27.01 1.68 2.16
C VAL A 62 -26.21 1.79 0.87
N ALA A 63 -26.62 1.14 -0.22
CA ALA A 63 -25.98 1.22 -1.52
C ALA A 63 -26.05 2.63 -2.14
N VAL A 64 -27.21 3.28 -2.05
CA VAL A 64 -27.45 4.65 -2.54
C VAL A 64 -26.64 5.64 -1.71
N SER A 65 -26.71 5.51 -0.38
CA SER A 65 -25.94 6.32 0.55
C SER A 65 -24.42 6.23 0.29
N ARG A 66 -23.91 5.00 0.13
CA ARG A 66 -22.49 4.74 -0.18
C ARG A 66 -22.04 5.34 -1.50
N TRP A 67 -22.86 5.21 -2.54
CA TRP A 67 -22.57 5.77 -3.86
C TRP A 67 -22.56 7.30 -3.81
N MET A 68 -23.57 7.90 -3.20
CA MET A 68 -23.71 9.35 -3.08
C MET A 68 -22.58 9.98 -2.23
N LEU A 69 -22.11 9.27 -1.20
CA LEU A 69 -21.03 9.73 -0.32
C LEU A 69 -19.63 9.35 -0.81
N GLY A 70 -19.52 8.54 -1.86
CA GLY A 70 -18.23 8.08 -2.37
C GLY A 70 -17.42 7.26 -1.36
N THR A 71 -18.06 6.59 -0.40
CA THR A 71 -17.39 5.78 0.65
C THR A 71 -17.12 4.34 0.21
N GLY A 72 -17.42 4.01 -1.06
CA GLY A 72 -17.27 2.65 -1.59
C GLY A 72 -15.87 2.08 -1.45
N ASP A 73 -14.85 2.88 -1.76
CA ASP A 73 -13.45 2.45 -1.71
C ASP A 73 -12.93 2.33 -0.29
N ASP A 74 -13.32 3.25 0.60
CA ASP A 74 -12.96 3.18 2.02
C ASP A 74 -13.50 1.90 2.66
N VAL A 75 -14.74 1.52 2.33
CA VAL A 75 -15.35 0.29 2.83
C VAL A 75 -14.67 -0.95 2.26
N ARG A 76 -14.34 -0.95 0.97
CA ARG A 76 -13.61 -2.06 0.33
C ARG A 76 -12.23 -2.23 0.97
N PHE A 77 -11.50 -1.13 1.12
CA PHE A 77 -10.20 -1.07 1.77
C PHE A 77 -10.27 -1.51 3.23
N GLY A 78 -11.20 -0.96 4.00
CA GLY A 78 -11.41 -1.30 5.40
C GLY A 78 -11.74 -2.79 5.62
N ARG A 79 -12.54 -3.40 4.74
CA ARG A 79 -12.82 -4.85 4.78
C ARG A 79 -11.60 -5.70 4.43
N ALA A 80 -10.81 -5.29 3.44
CA ALA A 80 -9.57 -5.98 3.09
C ALA A 80 -8.57 -5.90 4.26
N LEU A 81 -8.41 -4.71 4.84
CA LEU A 81 -7.58 -4.49 6.02
C LEU A 81 -8.06 -5.32 7.22
N GLN A 82 -9.38 -5.37 7.47
CA GLN A 82 -9.96 -6.20 8.52
C GLN A 82 -9.58 -7.68 8.35
N ARG A 83 -9.71 -8.21 7.12
CA ARG A 83 -9.33 -9.60 6.82
C ARG A 83 -7.85 -9.85 7.04
N LEU A 84 -6.99 -8.94 6.59
CA LEU A 84 -5.55 -9.02 6.84
C LEU A 84 -5.24 -9.04 8.34
N GLN A 85 -5.88 -8.17 9.12
CA GLN A 85 -5.70 -8.14 10.58
C GLN A 85 -6.19 -9.44 11.23
N VAL A 86 -7.39 -9.93 10.87
CA VAL A 86 -7.90 -11.20 11.39
C VAL A 86 -6.95 -12.36 11.10
N LEU A 87 -6.30 -12.39 9.93
CA LEU A 87 -5.27 -13.38 9.64
C LEU A 87 -4.05 -13.23 10.55
N ARG A 88 -3.58 -12.00 10.79
CA ARG A 88 -2.45 -11.72 11.70
C ARG A 88 -2.77 -12.05 13.16
N GLY A 89 -4.02 -11.83 13.60
CA GLY A 89 -4.46 -12.14 14.96
C GLY A 89 -4.65 -13.64 15.24
N ARG A 90 -4.70 -14.48 14.20
CA ARG A 90 -4.85 -15.95 14.31
C ARG A 90 -3.54 -16.69 14.54
N THR A 91 -2.41 -16.00 14.63
CA THR A 91 -1.08 -16.61 14.78
C THR A 91 -0.54 -16.42 16.20
N PRO A 92 -0.85 -17.35 17.14
CA PRO A 92 -0.47 -17.25 18.55
C PRO A 92 1.03 -17.41 18.82
N SER A 93 1.82 -17.93 17.86
CA SER A 93 3.24 -18.24 18.00
C SER A 93 4.19 -17.16 17.47
N GLY A 94 3.68 -16.00 17.04
CA GLY A 94 4.49 -14.95 16.39
C GLY A 94 4.92 -15.27 14.95
N SER A 95 4.71 -16.51 14.48
CA SER A 95 4.92 -16.89 13.07
C SER A 95 3.65 -16.62 12.26
N PHE A 96 3.70 -15.64 11.36
CA PHE A 96 2.60 -15.35 10.45
C PHE A 96 2.59 -16.37 9.28
N ASP A 97 1.75 -17.42 9.39
CA ASP A 97 1.55 -18.43 8.34
C ASP A 97 0.07 -18.49 7.91
N PRO A 98 -0.42 -17.49 7.18
CA PRO A 98 -1.80 -17.46 6.72
C PRO A 98 -2.05 -18.44 5.55
N PRO A 99 -3.29 -18.92 5.36
CA PRO A 99 -3.64 -19.73 4.19
C PRO A 99 -3.32 -18.98 2.89
N ARG A 100 -2.53 -19.61 1.99
CA ARG A 100 -2.10 -19.01 0.70
C ARG A 100 -3.25 -18.44 -0.13
N VAL A 101 -4.39 -19.13 -0.14
CA VAL A 101 -5.60 -18.69 -0.86
C VAL A 101 -6.15 -17.38 -0.29
N GLU A 102 -6.11 -17.18 1.03
CA GLU A 102 -6.58 -15.94 1.66
C GLU A 102 -5.62 -14.77 1.42
N LEU A 103 -4.30 -15.03 1.42
CA LEU A 103 -3.30 -14.04 0.98
C LEU A 103 -3.54 -13.60 -0.47
N ALA A 104 -3.75 -14.54 -1.40
CA ALA A 104 -4.01 -14.21 -2.81
C ALA A 104 -5.28 -13.37 -2.98
N LYS A 105 -6.36 -13.69 -2.24
CA LYS A 105 -7.57 -12.85 -2.26
C LYS A 105 -7.31 -11.43 -1.74
N LEU A 106 -6.47 -11.30 -0.71
CA LEU A 106 -6.09 -9.99 -0.16
C LEU A 106 -5.26 -9.19 -1.15
N GLU A 107 -4.26 -9.83 -1.76
CA GLU A 107 -3.41 -9.27 -2.78
C GLU A 107 -4.24 -8.68 -3.93
N LEU A 108 -5.15 -9.48 -4.52
CA LEU A 108 -6.06 -9.04 -5.58
C LEU A 108 -6.96 -7.88 -5.12
N SER A 109 -7.41 -7.91 -3.86
CA SER A 109 -8.28 -6.86 -3.33
C SER A 109 -7.57 -5.53 -3.20
N PHE A 110 -6.33 -5.51 -2.70
CA PHE A 110 -5.53 -4.30 -2.58
C PHE A 110 -5.09 -3.78 -3.95
N ASP A 111 -4.69 -4.66 -4.86
CA ASP A 111 -4.35 -4.30 -6.24
C ASP A 111 -5.54 -3.67 -6.99
N ALA A 112 -6.74 -4.24 -6.85
CA ALA A 112 -7.95 -3.65 -7.43
C ALA A 112 -8.24 -2.25 -6.87
N ILE A 113 -8.09 -2.04 -5.56
CA ILE A 113 -8.31 -0.74 -4.91
C ILE A 113 -7.23 0.26 -5.33
N ALA A 114 -5.97 -0.17 -5.40
CA ALA A 114 -4.86 0.64 -5.87
C ALA A 114 -5.08 1.13 -7.31
N ARG A 115 -5.70 0.33 -8.17
CA ARG A 115 -5.99 0.74 -9.56
C ARG A 115 -7.26 1.60 -9.69
N SER A 116 -8.29 1.36 -8.88
CA SER A 116 -9.60 2.00 -9.07
C SER A 116 -9.87 3.21 -8.19
N SER A 117 -9.18 3.36 -7.06
CA SER A 117 -9.50 4.41 -6.08
C SER A 117 -9.18 5.81 -6.62
N PRO A 118 -10.14 6.76 -6.62
CA PRO A 118 -9.89 8.15 -6.99
C PRO A 118 -9.11 8.89 -5.89
N ARG A 119 -9.19 8.43 -4.64
CA ARG A 119 -8.50 9.03 -3.49
C ARG A 119 -7.05 8.58 -3.44
N VAL A 120 -6.14 9.55 -3.53
CA VAL A 120 -4.68 9.36 -3.51
C VAL A 120 -4.22 8.61 -2.26
N THR A 121 -4.74 8.98 -1.09
CA THR A 121 -4.37 8.37 0.21
C THR A 121 -4.74 6.89 0.29
N VAL A 122 -5.98 6.54 -0.08
CA VAL A 122 -6.45 5.13 -0.11
C VAL A 122 -5.68 4.33 -1.16
N ARG A 123 -5.39 4.95 -2.31
CA ARG A 123 -4.64 4.32 -3.38
C ARG A 123 -3.21 3.98 -2.96
N SER A 124 -2.48 4.92 -2.37
CA SER A 124 -1.12 4.70 -1.87
C SER A 124 -1.08 3.62 -0.79
N ARG A 125 -1.97 3.67 0.21
CA ARG A 125 -2.08 2.63 1.24
C ARG A 125 -2.41 1.25 0.68
N ALA A 126 -3.25 1.18 -0.35
CA ALA A 126 -3.53 -0.09 -1.01
C ALA A 126 -2.32 -0.63 -1.77
N GLN A 127 -1.51 0.24 -2.39
CA GLN A 127 -0.25 -0.15 -3.05
C GLN A 127 0.78 -0.69 -2.05
N GLU A 128 0.92 -0.02 -0.90
CA GLU A 128 1.76 -0.46 0.21
C GLU A 128 1.36 -1.87 0.70
N LEU A 129 0.09 -2.05 1.08
CA LEU A 129 -0.39 -3.33 1.58
C LEU A 129 -0.34 -4.43 0.52
N HIS A 130 -0.56 -4.10 -0.75
CA HIS A 130 -0.36 -5.04 -1.86
C HIS A 130 1.09 -5.52 -1.92
N ALA A 131 2.06 -4.61 -1.86
CA ALA A 131 3.49 -4.96 -1.88
C ALA A 131 3.87 -5.86 -0.70
N LEU A 132 3.41 -5.55 0.52
CA LEU A 132 3.70 -6.37 1.70
C LEU A 132 3.05 -7.76 1.66
N VAL A 133 1.82 -7.87 1.15
CA VAL A 133 1.15 -9.16 0.98
C VAL A 133 1.87 -10.01 -0.07
N LEU A 134 2.30 -9.40 -1.16
CA LEU A 134 3.08 -10.05 -2.21
C LEU A 134 4.44 -10.55 -1.69
N PHE A 135 5.14 -9.72 -0.91
CA PHE A 135 6.38 -10.10 -0.23
C PHE A 135 6.20 -11.38 0.59
N GLN A 136 5.16 -11.42 1.42
CA GLN A 136 4.86 -12.57 2.26
C GLN A 136 4.59 -13.83 1.43
N GLN A 137 3.85 -13.73 0.32
CA GLN A 137 3.56 -14.88 -0.52
C GLN A 137 4.82 -15.47 -1.15
N LEU A 138 5.73 -14.62 -1.61
CA LEU A 138 6.98 -15.05 -2.24
C LEU A 138 7.94 -15.66 -1.20
N LEU A 139 8.01 -15.11 0.02
CA LEU A 139 8.76 -15.74 1.11
C LEU A 139 8.26 -17.15 1.44
N LEU A 140 6.95 -17.38 1.39
CA LEU A 140 6.37 -18.70 1.60
C LEU A 140 6.68 -19.70 0.46
N GLN A 141 7.27 -19.29 -0.67
CA GLN A 141 7.68 -20.20 -1.75
C GLN A 141 9.05 -20.85 -1.49
N GLY A 142 9.88 -20.29 -0.59
CA GLY A 142 10.97 -21.02 0.08
C GLY A 142 12.30 -21.17 -0.67
N SER A 143 12.52 -20.52 -1.82
CA SER A 143 13.86 -20.45 -2.45
C SER A 143 14.58 -19.13 -2.13
N SER A 144 15.92 -19.18 -2.06
CA SER A 144 16.76 -17.99 -1.80
C SER A 144 16.58 -16.91 -2.87
N ASP A 145 16.52 -17.32 -4.13
CA ASP A 145 16.39 -16.39 -5.26
C ASP A 145 15.00 -15.73 -5.26
N ALA A 146 13.96 -16.47 -4.90
CA ALA A 146 12.61 -15.91 -4.74
C ALA A 146 12.54 -14.88 -3.61
N ALA A 147 13.37 -14.99 -2.57
CA ALA A 147 13.40 -14.01 -1.49
C ALA A 147 14.04 -12.68 -1.94
N VAL A 148 15.08 -12.72 -2.76
CA VAL A 148 15.70 -11.52 -3.34
C VAL A 148 14.76 -10.85 -4.34
N ASP A 149 14.16 -11.62 -5.24
CA ASP A 149 13.17 -11.11 -6.20
C ASP A 149 11.96 -10.49 -5.49
N ALA A 150 11.46 -11.15 -4.43
CA ALA A 150 10.39 -10.61 -3.59
C ALA A 150 10.75 -9.27 -2.99
N LEU A 151 11.97 -9.15 -2.47
CA LEU A 151 12.44 -7.94 -1.82
C LEU A 151 12.55 -6.79 -2.83
N VAL A 152 13.12 -7.03 -4.02
CA VAL A 152 13.21 -6.04 -5.10
C VAL A 152 11.82 -5.58 -5.54
N GLN A 153 10.90 -6.53 -5.77
CA GLN A 153 9.53 -6.21 -6.18
C GLN A 153 8.78 -5.41 -5.11
N THR A 154 8.98 -5.75 -3.84
CA THR A 154 8.36 -5.06 -2.70
C THR A 154 8.89 -3.63 -2.55
N ILE A 155 10.21 -3.45 -2.68
CA ILE A 155 10.84 -2.12 -2.68
C ILE A 155 10.26 -1.26 -3.81
N GLY A 156 10.15 -1.81 -5.03
CA GLY A 156 9.55 -1.12 -6.17
C GLY A 156 8.10 -0.72 -5.92
N GLY A 157 7.31 -1.60 -5.30
CA GLY A 157 5.93 -1.35 -4.90
C GLY A 157 5.80 -0.22 -3.86
N LEU A 158 6.62 -0.24 -2.81
CA LEU A 158 6.63 0.79 -1.76
C LEU A 158 7.13 2.14 -2.28
N GLN A 159 8.15 2.17 -3.15
CA GLN A 159 8.54 3.39 -3.85
C GLN A 159 7.40 3.96 -4.69
N HIS A 160 6.60 3.11 -5.34
CA HIS A 160 5.43 3.56 -6.07
C HIS A 160 4.33 4.10 -5.15
N ALA A 161 4.12 3.48 -3.98
CA ALA A 161 3.20 3.98 -2.96
C ALA A 161 3.61 5.38 -2.44
N VAL A 162 4.89 5.57 -2.11
CA VAL A 162 5.43 6.86 -1.66
C VAL A 162 5.38 7.92 -2.77
N ARG A 163 5.66 7.55 -4.02
CA ARG A 163 5.50 8.49 -5.16
C ARG A 163 4.04 8.89 -5.38
N THR A 164 3.11 7.96 -5.15
CA THR A 164 1.68 8.22 -5.30
C THR A 164 1.17 9.17 -4.21
N ASP A 165 1.60 8.97 -2.97
CA ASP A 165 1.31 9.84 -1.84
C ASP A 165 2.56 10.05 -0.97
N PRO A 166 3.28 11.17 -1.13
CA PRO A 166 4.44 11.48 -0.30
C PRO A 166 4.12 11.63 1.19
N GLY A 167 2.84 11.81 1.55
CA GLY A 167 2.37 11.87 2.93
C GLY A 167 2.12 10.50 3.57
N ASN A 168 2.24 9.39 2.83
CA ASN A 168 2.08 8.05 3.38
C ASN A 168 3.33 7.64 4.18
N ALA A 169 3.32 7.99 5.47
CA ALA A 169 4.40 7.69 6.41
C ALA A 169 4.59 6.19 6.64
N ASP A 170 3.52 5.39 6.56
CA ASP A 170 3.57 3.93 6.74
C ASP A 170 4.41 3.30 5.61
N ALA A 171 4.10 3.64 4.35
CA ALA A 171 4.89 3.19 3.19
C ALA A 171 6.35 3.66 3.21
N ALA A 172 6.61 4.88 3.68
CA ALA A 172 7.97 5.39 3.80
C ALA A 172 8.78 4.63 4.88
N TYR A 173 8.14 4.36 6.02
CA TYR A 173 8.74 3.59 7.10
C TYR A 173 9.04 2.15 6.67
N ASP A 174 8.08 1.48 6.03
CA ASP A 174 8.26 0.12 5.53
C ASP A 174 9.35 0.05 4.44
N LEU A 175 9.43 1.07 3.58
CA LEU A 175 10.49 1.18 2.57
C LEU A 175 11.86 1.32 3.24
N GLU A 176 11.99 2.19 4.24
CA GLU A 176 13.23 2.36 5.00
C GLU A 176 13.64 1.06 5.69
N ALA A 177 12.69 0.38 6.35
CA ALA A 177 12.93 -0.89 7.03
C ALA A 177 13.47 -1.95 6.05
N LEU A 178 12.85 -2.08 4.87
CA LEU A 178 13.28 -3.05 3.86
C LEU A 178 14.60 -2.69 3.19
N LEU A 179 14.86 -1.40 2.93
CA LEU A 179 16.16 -0.96 2.39
C LEU A 179 17.31 -1.23 3.37
N ASN A 180 17.06 -1.05 4.66
CA ASN A 180 18.04 -1.38 5.71
C ASN A 180 18.28 -2.88 5.83
N LEU A 181 17.22 -3.70 5.63
CA LEU A 181 17.35 -5.16 5.57
C LEU A 181 18.08 -5.63 4.30
N TYR A 182 17.87 -4.98 3.16
CA TYR A 182 18.46 -5.34 1.87
C TYR A 182 19.94 -4.98 1.76
N ARG A 183 20.35 -3.83 2.31
CA ARG A 183 21.73 -3.31 2.21
C ARG A 183 22.83 -4.36 2.49
N PRO A 184 22.79 -5.16 3.57
CA PRO A 184 23.82 -6.17 3.80
C PRO A 184 23.83 -7.28 2.73
N ILE A 185 22.66 -7.72 2.25
CA ILE A 185 22.53 -8.76 1.22
C ILE A 185 23.16 -8.30 -0.09
N ALA A 186 22.86 -7.07 -0.51
CA ALA A 186 23.40 -6.49 -1.74
C ALA A 186 24.93 -6.32 -1.70
N VAL A 187 25.49 -5.98 -0.53
CA VAL A 187 26.94 -5.85 -0.34
C VAL A 187 27.63 -7.21 -0.38
N GLU A 188 27.03 -8.24 0.22
CA GLU A 188 27.53 -9.60 0.20
C GLU A 188 27.52 -10.19 -1.23
N GLU A 189 26.43 -10.03 -1.96
CA GLU A 189 26.32 -10.48 -3.36
C GLU A 189 27.29 -9.73 -4.28
N ALA A 190 27.43 -8.40 -4.11
CA ALA A 190 28.42 -7.61 -4.84
C ALA A 190 29.86 -8.01 -4.53
N SER A 191 30.14 -8.51 -3.31
CA SER A 191 31.46 -9.02 -2.92
C SER A 191 31.77 -10.42 -3.46
N GLN A 192 30.73 -11.17 -3.88
CA GLN A 192 30.84 -12.49 -4.52
C GLN A 192 30.99 -12.40 -6.05
N LEU A 193 30.79 -11.22 -6.64
CA LEU A 193 31.12 -10.99 -8.04
C LEU A 193 32.65 -11.07 -8.22
N PRO A 194 33.17 -11.91 -9.13
CA PRO A 194 34.60 -11.96 -9.38
C PRO A 194 35.08 -10.57 -9.80
N TYR A 195 36.00 -10.00 -9.01
CA TYR A 195 36.73 -8.81 -9.39
C TYR A 195 37.55 -9.13 -10.65
N HIS A 196 36.93 -8.95 -11.82
CA HIS A 196 37.67 -8.86 -13.06
C HIS A 196 38.45 -7.55 -13.01
N ARG A 197 39.66 -7.62 -12.42
CA ARG A 197 40.72 -6.65 -12.67
C ARG A 197 40.93 -6.68 -14.18
N GLY A 198 40.35 -5.71 -14.87
CA GLY A 198 40.56 -5.51 -16.30
C GLY A 198 42.06 -5.43 -16.54
N GLU A 199 42.62 -6.50 -17.09
CA GLU A 199 43.99 -6.55 -17.55
C GLU A 199 44.03 -5.85 -18.92
N HIS A 200 44.92 -4.87 -19.02
CA HIS A 200 45.38 -4.19 -20.24
C HIS A 200 44.47 -3.18 -20.94
N GLY A 201 44.78 -1.90 -20.69
CA GLY A 201 44.37 -0.77 -21.51
C GLY A 201 44.95 0.59 -21.10
N ASP A 202 46.12 0.65 -20.43
CA ASP A 202 46.76 1.93 -20.10
C ASP A 202 47.77 2.33 -21.19
N THR A 203 47.27 3.05 -22.18
CA THR A 203 48.08 4.02 -22.95
C THR A 203 48.04 5.36 -22.24
N GLY A 204 49.06 5.65 -21.43
CA GLY A 204 49.26 6.94 -20.79
C GLY A 204 50.72 7.12 -20.39
N ALA A 205 51.48 7.78 -21.26
CA ALA A 205 52.91 8.05 -21.10
C ALA A 205 53.20 9.05 -19.98
N ALA A 206 54.18 8.76 -19.10
CA ALA A 206 55.17 9.73 -18.59
C ALA A 206 56.24 9.04 -17.72
N GLY A 207 57.52 9.34 -17.99
CA GLY A 207 58.62 9.25 -17.01
C GLY A 207 59.58 8.07 -17.19
N GLY A 208 60.79 8.34 -17.70
CA GLY A 208 61.82 7.34 -17.94
C GLY A 208 62.84 7.13 -16.80
N SER A 209 63.44 5.92 -16.87
CA SER A 209 64.81 5.47 -16.52
C SER A 209 65.37 5.55 -15.09
N PRO A 210 66.39 4.73 -14.71
CA PRO A 210 67.06 3.63 -15.45
C PRO A 210 67.16 2.30 -14.66
N GLY A 211 67.68 1.27 -15.33
CA GLY A 211 67.74 -0.10 -14.85
C GLY A 211 68.60 -0.36 -13.60
N SER A 212 68.30 -1.49 -12.96
CA SER A 212 69.25 -2.26 -12.17
C SER A 212 69.15 -3.72 -12.64
N GLY A 213 70.17 -4.16 -13.37
CA GLY A 213 70.37 -5.56 -13.68
C GLY A 213 70.85 -6.28 -12.43
N ALA A 214 70.10 -7.27 -11.98
CA ALA A 214 70.56 -8.23 -10.99
C ALA A 214 70.60 -9.63 -11.62
N VAL A 215 71.83 -9.95 -12.00
CA VAL A 215 72.49 -11.21 -12.28
C VAL A 215 71.87 -12.43 -11.57
N GLY A 216 71.67 -13.53 -12.31
CA GLY A 216 71.35 -14.86 -11.80
C GLY A 216 71.65 -15.92 -12.86
N ALA A 217 72.90 -16.37 -12.89
CA ALA A 217 73.44 -17.35 -13.82
C ALA A 217 72.92 -18.78 -13.53
N GLY A 218 72.66 -19.55 -14.60
CA GLY A 218 72.47 -20.99 -14.55
C GLY A 218 73.40 -21.66 -15.57
N GLY A 219 74.40 -22.39 -15.08
CA GLY A 219 75.33 -23.18 -15.87
C GLY A 219 76.16 -24.10 -14.98
N PHE A 220 75.71 -25.36 -14.92
CA PHE A 220 76.30 -26.58 -14.33
C PHE A 220 76.64 -26.59 -12.83
#